data_AF-A0A957CQ19-F1
#
_entry.id   AF-A0A957CQ19-F1
#
_cell.length_a   1.000
_cell.length_b   1.000
_cell.length_c   1.000
_cell.angle_alpha   90.00
_cell.angle_beta   90.00
_cell.angle_gamma   90.00
#
_symmetry.space_group_name_H-M   'P 1'
#
loop_
_entity.id
_entity.type
_entity.pdbx_description
1 polymer ?
#
loop_
_entity_poly.entity_id
_entity_poly.type
_entity_poly.pdbx_seq_one_letter_code
_entity_poly.pdbx_strand_id
1 'polypeptide(L)'
;MSNAVITAHPRHKRRWSETLKSFWLDIVLFFAFIVDMNTRFTGIAIHEWLGIGIGIALFYHLMLHWKWIVAITKRIFSKLPAAHRIRYLVDILLFVDMVVLIVTGLWISEVAMQQIGLLPQRSRFFSVLHRLTADWSIWLVGLHLALSWDWIVINFKKYILRPIASVTRRQAKQARGQA
;
A
#
# COMPACT_ATOMS: atom_id res chain seq x y z
N MET A 1 18.58 25.05 -52.08
CA MET A 1 18.12 25.36 -50.71
C MET A 1 17.07 24.32 -50.35
N SER A 2 17.43 23.29 -49.58
CA SER A 2 16.50 22.18 -49.23
C SER A 2 16.11 22.29 -47.76
N ASN A 3 14.82 22.51 -47.51
CA ASN A 3 14.26 22.76 -46.18
C ASN A 3 14.18 21.46 -45.38
N ALA A 4 14.85 21.42 -44.23
CA ALA A 4 14.73 20.35 -43.26
C ALA A 4 13.34 20.40 -42.61
N VAL A 5 12.52 19.39 -42.90
CA VAL A 5 11.24 19.15 -42.21
C VAL A 5 11.56 18.64 -40.80
N ILE A 6 11.35 19.48 -39.80
CA ILE A 6 11.42 19.10 -38.39
C ILE A 6 10.19 18.23 -38.08
N THR A 7 10.34 16.92 -38.12
CA THR A 7 9.31 15.99 -37.65
C THR A 7 9.24 16.05 -36.12
N ALA A 8 8.18 16.68 -35.59
CA ALA A 8 7.89 16.67 -34.16
C ALA A 8 7.66 15.22 -33.68
N HIS A 9 8.55 14.70 -32.83
CA HIS A 9 8.37 13.42 -32.17
C HIS A 9 7.21 13.52 -31.16
N PRO A 10 6.18 12.67 -31.23
CA PRO A 10 5.10 12.68 -30.25
C PRO A 10 5.66 12.34 -28.86
N ARG A 11 5.51 13.26 -27.91
CA ARG A 11 5.88 13.03 -26.50
C ARG A 11 5.02 11.89 -25.95
N HIS A 12 5.59 10.69 -25.90
CA HIS A 12 4.95 9.51 -25.32
C HIS A 12 4.52 9.85 -23.88
N LYS A 13 3.20 9.93 -23.62
CA LYS A 13 2.66 10.12 -22.27
C LYS A 13 3.27 9.04 -21.38
N ARG A 14 4.02 9.46 -20.35
CA ARG A 14 4.78 8.56 -19.48
C ARG A 14 3.80 7.73 -18.64
N ARG A 15 3.39 6.58 -19.16
CA ARG A 15 2.52 5.62 -18.46
C ARG A 15 3.32 5.05 -17.30
N TRP A 16 2.82 5.22 -16.08
CA TRP A 16 3.48 4.78 -14.85
C TRP A 16 3.67 3.24 -14.86
N SER A 17 4.85 2.76 -14.48
CA SER A 17 5.12 1.31 -14.35
C SER A 17 4.29 0.70 -13.22
N GLU A 18 3.83 -0.54 -13.35
CA GLU A 18 3.01 -1.21 -12.32
C GLU A 18 3.67 -1.24 -10.93
N THR A 19 5.00 -1.43 -10.88
CA THR A 19 5.78 -1.36 -9.63
C THR A 19 5.68 0.00 -8.94
N LEU A 20 5.59 1.08 -9.71
CA LEU A 20 5.53 2.44 -9.16
C LEU A 20 4.13 2.75 -8.63
N LYS A 21 3.08 2.25 -9.29
CA LYS A 21 1.71 2.34 -8.75
C LYS A 21 1.59 1.58 -7.44
N SER A 22 2.12 0.35 -7.40
CA SER A 22 2.12 -0.49 -6.20
C SER A 22 2.87 0.20 -5.06
N PHE A 23 4.08 0.69 -5.32
CA PHE A 23 4.88 1.41 -4.32
C PHE A 23 4.17 2.63 -3.72
N TRP A 24 3.52 3.45 -4.56
CA TRP A 24 2.74 4.59 -4.06
C TRP A 24 1.49 4.17 -3.30
N LEU A 25 0.81 3.12 -3.77
CA LEU A 25 -0.35 2.55 -3.09
C LEU A 25 0.02 2.06 -1.69
N ASP A 26 1.16 1.37 -1.55
CA ASP A 26 1.67 0.87 -0.27
C ASP A 26 1.99 2.01 0.70
N ILE A 27 2.59 3.10 0.21
CA ILE A 27 2.85 4.31 1.01
C ILE A 27 1.53 4.89 1.51
N VAL A 28 0.56 5.10 0.62
CA VAL A 28 -0.74 5.70 0.98
C VAL A 28 -1.47 4.81 1.98
N LEU A 29 -1.51 3.50 1.75
CA LEU A 29 -2.13 2.53 2.66
C LEU A 29 -1.47 2.53 4.03
N PHE A 30 -0.13 2.56 4.10
CA PHE A 30 0.60 2.57 5.36
C PHE A 30 0.28 3.81 6.21
N PHE A 31 0.31 5.00 5.61
CA PHE A 31 -0.01 6.22 6.34
C PHE A 31 -1.49 6.32 6.69
N ALA A 32 -2.40 5.93 5.79
CA ALA A 32 -3.83 5.89 6.06
C ALA A 32 -4.13 4.95 7.25
N PHE A 33 -3.50 3.77 7.27
CA PHE A 33 -3.60 2.81 8.37
C PHE A 33 -3.12 3.40 9.71
N ILE A 34 -1.97 4.07 9.75
CA ILE A 34 -1.47 4.72 10.98
C ILE A 34 -2.45 5.77 11.49
N VAL A 35 -3.02 6.58 10.60
CA VAL A 35 -4.01 7.59 10.97
C VAL A 35 -5.27 6.92 11.51
N ASP A 36 -5.73 5.85 10.87
CA ASP A 36 -6.94 5.12 11.23
C ASP A 36 -6.84 4.45 12.62
N MET A 37 -5.64 3.98 13.00
CA MET A 37 -5.38 3.35 14.31
C MET A 37 -5.56 4.30 15.51
N ASN A 38 -5.74 5.61 15.29
CA ASN A 38 -5.97 6.58 16.36
C ASN A 38 -7.39 7.16 16.29
N THR A 39 -8.35 6.38 16.82
CA THR A 39 -9.77 6.78 16.89
C THR A 39 -10.04 8.03 17.71
N ARG A 40 -9.14 8.39 18.65
CA ARG A 40 -9.24 9.64 19.41
C ARG A 40 -8.90 10.86 18.57
N PHE A 41 -7.98 10.70 17.62
CA PHE A 41 -7.58 11.76 16.69
C PHE A 41 -8.56 11.87 15.52
N THR A 42 -9.00 10.75 14.95
CA THR A 42 -9.92 10.73 13.80
C THR A 42 -11.37 10.95 14.21
N GLY A 43 -11.78 10.46 15.39
CA GLY A 43 -13.19 10.33 15.75
C GLY A 43 -13.86 9.18 15.00
N ILE A 44 -15.01 8.72 15.52
CA ILE A 44 -15.71 7.52 15.03
C ILE A 44 -16.08 7.64 13.55
N ALA A 45 -16.66 8.77 13.14
CA ALA A 45 -17.10 8.94 11.76
C ALA A 45 -15.93 8.87 10.76
N ILE A 46 -14.81 9.55 11.03
CA ILE A 46 -13.66 9.51 10.12
C ILE A 46 -13.01 8.12 10.13
N HIS A 47 -12.89 7.48 11.30
CA HIS A 47 -12.38 6.12 11.42
C HIS A 47 -13.16 5.13 10.56
N GLU A 48 -14.49 5.14 10.63
CA GLU A 48 -15.31 4.22 9.82
C GLU A 48 -15.14 4.46 8.32
N TRP A 49 -15.22 5.72 7.86
CA TRP A 49 -15.07 6.03 6.44
C TRP A 49 -13.66 5.79 5.91
N LEU A 50 -12.65 6.10 6.73
CA LEU A 50 -11.25 5.85 6.39
C LEU A 50 -10.98 4.34 6.34
N GLY A 51 -11.47 3.56 7.31
CA GLY A 51 -11.41 2.11 7.32
C GLY A 51 -12.07 1.46 6.09
N ILE A 52 -13.25 1.94 5.69
CA ILE A 52 -13.90 1.52 4.43
C ILE A 52 -13.00 1.82 3.22
N GLY A 53 -12.45 3.03 3.15
CA GLY A 53 -11.55 3.45 2.08
C GLY A 53 -10.28 2.59 2.00
N ILE A 54 -9.67 2.30 3.16
CA ILE A 54 -8.53 1.38 3.29
C ILE A 54 -8.92 -0.02 2.81
N GLY A 55 -10.09 -0.53 3.19
CA GLY A 55 -10.58 -1.83 2.75
C GLY A 55 -10.71 -1.94 1.22
N ILE A 56 -11.25 -0.91 0.57
CA ILE A 56 -11.34 -0.83 -0.90
C ILE A 56 -9.94 -0.77 -1.53
N ALA A 57 -9.05 0.06 -0.99
CA ALA A 57 -7.69 0.21 -1.49
C ALA A 57 -6.86 -1.08 -1.32
N LEU A 58 -7.04 -1.82 -0.21
CA LEU A 58 -6.43 -3.13 0.02
C LEU A 58 -6.97 -4.18 -0.94
N PHE A 59 -8.27 -4.19 -1.23
CA PHE A 59 -8.84 -5.06 -2.25
C PHE A 59 -8.20 -4.80 -3.63
N TYR A 60 -8.07 -3.52 -4.01
CA TYR A 60 -7.39 -3.14 -5.24
C TYR A 60 -5.89 -3.54 -5.25
N HIS A 61 -5.18 -3.33 -4.12
CA HIS A 61 -3.81 -3.79 -3.95
C HIS A 61 -3.71 -5.30 -4.19
N LEU A 62 -4.61 -6.10 -3.61
CA LEU A 62 -4.64 -7.54 -3.80
C LEU A 62 -4.83 -7.94 -5.28
N MET A 63 -5.71 -7.25 -6.00
CA MET A 63 -5.92 -7.49 -7.43
C MET A 63 -4.66 -7.24 -8.26
N LEU A 64 -3.91 -6.18 -7.95
CA LEU A 64 -2.63 -5.88 -8.62
C LEU A 64 -1.60 -7.00 -8.40
N HIS A 65 -1.61 -7.59 -7.20
CA HIS A 65 -0.64 -8.61 -6.79
C HIS A 65 -1.14 -10.06 -6.97
N TRP A 66 -2.36 -10.28 -7.47
CA TRP A 66 -2.99 -11.61 -7.55
C TRP A 66 -2.12 -12.67 -8.25
N LYS A 67 -1.50 -12.32 -9.38
CA LYS A 67 -0.61 -13.26 -10.11
C LYS A 67 0.61 -13.65 -9.28
N TRP A 68 1.17 -12.70 -8.53
CA TRP A 68 2.30 -12.96 -7.64
C TRP A 68 1.89 -13.87 -6.49
N ILE A 69 0.71 -13.62 -5.88
CA ILE A 69 0.14 -14.45 -4.81
C ILE A 69 -0.02 -15.90 -5.29
N VAL A 70 -0.66 -16.12 -6.43
CA VAL A 70 -0.83 -17.48 -6.98
C VAL A 70 0.53 -18.14 -7.27
N ALA A 71 1.48 -17.40 -7.81
CA ALA A 71 2.80 -17.93 -8.13
C ALA A 71 3.60 -18.31 -6.88
N ILE A 72 3.54 -17.50 -5.82
CA ILE A 72 4.25 -17.79 -4.56
C ILE A 72 3.57 -18.91 -3.78
N THR A 73 2.23 -18.97 -3.75
CA THR A 73 1.47 -20.04 -3.10
C THR A 73 1.81 -21.41 -3.69
N LYS A 74 1.95 -21.50 -5.02
CA LYS A 74 2.41 -22.74 -5.68
C LYS A 74 3.83 -23.14 -5.31
N ARG A 75 4.70 -22.17 -5.01
CA ARG A 75 6.11 -22.41 -4.63
C ARG A 75 6.28 -22.74 -3.14
N ILE A 76 5.25 -22.64 -2.30
CA ILE A 76 5.32 -23.05 -0.89
C ILE A 76 5.80 -24.49 -0.75
N PHE A 77 5.33 -25.38 -1.63
CA PHE A 77 5.69 -26.79 -1.63
C PHE A 77 7.11 -27.06 -2.19
N SER A 78 7.88 -26.02 -2.53
CA SER A 78 9.26 -26.13 -3.00
C SER A 78 10.27 -25.85 -1.87
N LYS A 79 11.54 -26.23 -2.10
CA LYS A 79 12.66 -25.97 -1.18
C LYS A 79 13.05 -24.48 -1.21
N LEU A 80 12.23 -23.62 -0.59
CA LEU A 80 12.56 -22.21 -0.34
C LEU A 80 13.44 -22.05 0.91
N PRO A 81 14.41 -21.13 0.92
CA PRO A 81 15.16 -20.75 2.12
C PRO A 81 14.24 -20.28 3.26
N ALA A 82 14.62 -20.56 4.51
CA ALA A 82 13.79 -20.29 5.69
C ALA A 82 13.36 -18.82 5.81
N ALA A 83 14.23 -17.85 5.48
CA ALA A 83 13.92 -16.43 5.53
C ALA A 83 12.76 -16.04 4.59
N HIS A 84 12.70 -16.62 3.40
CA HIS A 84 11.59 -16.39 2.46
C HIS A 84 10.27 -16.99 2.96
N ARG A 85 10.33 -18.11 3.70
CA ARG A 85 9.15 -18.71 4.31
C ARG A 85 8.59 -17.82 5.41
N ILE A 86 9.44 -17.27 6.28
CA ILE A 86 9.00 -16.37 7.36
C ILE A 86 8.32 -15.13 6.79
N ARG A 87 8.96 -14.46 5.81
CA ARG A 87 8.34 -13.29 5.15
C ARG A 87 6.98 -13.62 4.57
N TYR A 88 6.89 -14.76 3.88
CA TYR A 88 5.63 -15.21 3.30
C TYR A 88 4.55 -15.54 4.35
N LEU A 89 4.92 -16.19 5.47
CA LEU A 89 4.00 -16.48 6.56
C LEU A 89 3.46 -15.19 7.19
N VAL A 90 4.33 -14.19 7.40
CA VAL A 90 3.92 -12.87 7.90
C VAL A 90 2.97 -12.20 6.92
N ASP A 91 3.24 -12.27 5.61
CA ASP A 91 2.36 -11.69 4.59
C ASP A 91 0.98 -12.36 4.57
N ILE A 92 0.89 -13.69 4.73
CA ILE A 92 -0.40 -14.40 4.86
C ILE A 92 -1.11 -14.00 6.14
N LEU A 93 -0.41 -14.00 7.28
CA LEU A 93 -1.01 -13.67 8.57
C LEU A 93 -1.54 -12.24 8.55
N LEU A 94 -0.78 -11.30 8.00
CA LEU A 94 -1.21 -9.93 7.80
C LEU A 94 -2.42 -9.85 6.87
N PHE A 95 -2.43 -10.60 5.76
CA PHE A 95 -3.58 -10.63 4.87
C PHE A 95 -4.86 -11.11 5.57
N VAL A 96 -4.77 -12.23 6.31
CA VAL A 96 -5.92 -12.77 7.05
C VAL A 96 -6.37 -11.79 8.14
N ASP A 97 -5.43 -11.23 8.89
CA ASP A 97 -5.71 -10.25 9.93
C ASP A 97 -6.41 -9.01 9.37
N MET A 98 -5.93 -8.46 8.24
CA MET A 98 -6.56 -7.33 7.56
C MET A 98 -7.99 -7.65 7.11
N VAL A 99 -8.24 -8.84 6.56
CA VAL A 99 -9.59 -9.25 6.16
C VAL A 99 -10.51 -9.32 7.36
N VAL A 100 -10.07 -9.93 8.46
CA VAL A 100 -10.88 -9.99 9.68
C VAL A 100 -11.13 -8.58 10.22
N LEU A 101 -10.08 -7.76 10.34
CA LEU A 101 -10.17 -6.37 10.84
C LEU A 101 -11.20 -5.54 10.07
N ILE A 102 -11.16 -5.59 8.73
CA ILE A 102 -12.10 -4.86 7.86
C ILE A 102 -13.52 -5.41 8.04
N VAL A 103 -13.71 -6.72 7.96
CA VAL A 103 -15.05 -7.34 8.05
C VAL A 103 -15.69 -7.05 9.40
N THR A 104 -14.94 -7.20 10.49
CA THR A 104 -15.45 -6.91 11.83
C THR A 104 -15.70 -5.41 12.02
N GLY A 105 -14.87 -4.54 11.42
CA GLY A 105 -15.05 -3.08 11.44
C GLY A 105 -16.31 -2.65 10.71
N LEU A 106 -16.53 -3.17 9.50
CA LEU A 106 -17.76 -2.95 8.74
C LEU A 106 -19.00 -3.40 9.53
N TRP A 107 -18.92 -4.54 10.23
CA TRP A 107 -20.03 -5.05 11.02
C TRP A 107 -20.40 -4.16 12.21
N ILE A 108 -19.41 -3.62 12.93
CA ILE A 108 -19.65 -2.80 14.13
C ILE A 108 -19.85 -1.31 13.82
N SER A 109 -19.68 -0.89 12.57
CA SER A 109 -19.75 0.52 12.15
C SER A 109 -21.11 1.12 12.49
N GLU A 110 -21.13 2.22 13.25
CA GLU A 110 -22.36 2.88 13.69
C GLU A 110 -22.82 3.91 12.64
N VAL A 111 -21.91 4.74 12.16
CA VAL A 111 -22.21 5.82 11.19
C VAL A 111 -22.52 5.21 9.82
N ALA A 112 -21.71 4.27 9.35
CA ALA A 112 -21.93 3.65 8.05
C ALA A 112 -23.26 2.87 7.98
N MET A 113 -23.60 2.12 9.04
CA MET A 113 -24.85 1.35 9.12
C MET A 113 -26.09 2.24 9.21
N GLN A 114 -26.02 3.33 9.98
CA GLN A 114 -27.13 4.29 10.07
C GLN A 114 -27.41 4.97 8.72
N GLN A 115 -26.38 5.28 7.94
CA GLN A 115 -26.57 5.92 6.63
C GLN A 115 -27.24 5.01 5.58
N ILE A 116 -27.10 3.69 5.72
CA ILE A 116 -27.81 2.71 4.87
C ILE A 116 -29.16 2.25 5.46
N GLY A 117 -29.63 2.91 6.53
CA GLY A 117 -30.93 2.65 7.16
C GLY A 117 -30.99 1.38 8.01
N LEU A 118 -29.84 0.80 8.38
CA LEU A 118 -29.78 -0.37 9.25
C LEU A 118 -29.54 0.05 10.70
N LEU A 119 -30.17 -0.68 11.64
CA LEU A 119 -29.93 -0.49 13.06
C LEU A 119 -28.54 -1.05 13.42
N PRO A 120 -27.66 -0.26 14.07
CA PRO A 120 -26.35 -0.75 14.50
C PRO A 120 -26.49 -1.95 15.44
N GLN A 121 -25.96 -3.10 15.05
CA GLN A 121 -25.92 -4.27 15.91
C GLN A 121 -24.61 -4.28 16.71
N ARG A 122 -24.69 -3.84 17.97
CA ARG A 122 -23.58 -3.96 18.92
C ARG A 122 -23.40 -5.40 19.36
N SER A 123 -22.63 -6.17 18.58
CA SER A 123 -22.18 -7.49 19.00
C SER A 123 -20.87 -7.39 19.79
N ARG A 124 -20.86 -7.90 21.01
CA ARG A 124 -19.63 -7.97 21.84
C ARG A 124 -18.54 -8.81 21.18
N PHE A 125 -18.91 -9.87 20.45
CA PHE A 125 -17.99 -10.74 19.74
C PHE A 125 -17.19 -9.97 18.68
N PHE A 126 -17.87 -9.33 17.72
CA PHE A 126 -17.23 -8.54 16.67
C PHE A 126 -16.41 -7.37 17.22
N SER A 127 -16.86 -6.70 18.29
CA SER A 127 -16.06 -5.63 18.90
C SER A 127 -14.78 -6.13 19.57
N VAL A 128 -14.82 -7.32 20.21
CA VAL A 128 -13.61 -7.93 20.78
C VAL A 128 -12.67 -8.39 19.66
N LEU A 129 -13.21 -9.03 18.63
CA LEU A 129 -12.43 -9.52 17.51
C LEU A 129 -11.75 -8.36 16.76
N HIS A 130 -12.48 -7.28 16.46
CA HIS A 130 -11.95 -6.10 15.80
C HIS A 130 -10.80 -5.45 16.60
N ARG A 131 -10.96 -5.32 17.93
CA ARG A 131 -9.89 -4.79 18.80
C ARG A 131 -8.66 -5.70 18.80
N LEU A 132 -8.87 -7.01 18.94
CA LEU A 132 -7.77 -7.98 18.95
C LEU A 132 -6.99 -7.94 17.63
N THR A 133 -7.70 -7.95 16.48
CA THR A 133 -7.05 -7.85 15.18
C THR A 133 -6.41 -6.48 14.95
N ALA A 134 -6.98 -5.40 15.49
CA ALA A 134 -6.33 -4.08 15.42
C ALA A 134 -5.00 -4.09 16.19
N ASP A 135 -4.95 -4.68 17.38
CA ASP A 135 -3.71 -4.80 18.14
C ASP A 135 -2.66 -5.66 17.41
N TRP A 136 -3.07 -6.81 16.86
CA TRP A 136 -2.18 -7.69 16.08
C TRP A 136 -1.70 -7.04 14.78
N SER A 137 -2.55 -6.26 14.12
CA SER A 137 -2.21 -5.61 12.86
C SER A 137 -1.01 -4.69 12.98
N ILE A 138 -0.85 -3.97 14.10
CA ILE A 138 0.31 -3.10 14.34
C ILE A 138 1.61 -3.92 14.34
N TRP A 139 1.62 -5.05 15.03
CA TRP A 139 2.78 -5.95 15.08
C TRP A 139 3.07 -6.57 13.72
N LEU A 140 2.04 -7.05 13.01
CA LEU A 140 2.17 -7.69 11.71
C LEU A 140 2.64 -6.72 10.63
N VAL A 141 2.10 -5.50 10.59
CA VAL A 141 2.55 -4.42 9.68
C VAL A 141 4.01 -4.03 9.99
N GLY A 142 4.36 -3.89 11.28
CA GLY A 142 5.74 -3.60 11.69
C GLY A 142 6.72 -4.69 11.24
N LEU A 143 6.36 -5.96 11.42
CA LEU A 143 7.19 -7.09 11.00
C LEU A 143 7.27 -7.20 9.47
N HIS A 144 6.16 -7.02 8.75
CA HIS A 144 6.12 -6.97 7.29
C HIS A 144 7.06 -5.88 6.74
N LEU A 145 7.04 -4.70 7.36
CA LEU A 145 7.92 -3.58 6.99
C LEU A 145 9.39 -3.92 7.25
N ALA A 146 9.71 -4.46 8.42
CA ALA A 146 11.08 -4.83 8.79
C ALA A 146 11.67 -5.90 7.86
N LEU A 147 10.90 -6.96 7.56
CA LEU A 147 11.32 -8.03 6.64
C LEU A 147 11.44 -7.57 5.18
N SER A 148 10.78 -6.45 4.83
CA SER A 148 10.79 -5.88 3.49
C SER A 148 11.75 -4.69 3.34
N TRP A 149 12.53 -4.35 4.37
CA TRP A 149 13.33 -3.13 4.44
C TRP A 149 14.29 -2.93 3.26
N ASP A 150 15.02 -3.98 2.87
CA ASP A 150 15.98 -3.91 1.75
C ASP A 150 15.29 -3.50 0.44
N TRP A 151 14.12 -4.07 0.17
CA TRP A 151 13.34 -3.75 -1.03
C TRP A 151 12.87 -2.29 -1.01
N ILE A 152 12.45 -1.79 0.14
CA ILE A 152 12.00 -0.40 0.31
C ILE A 152 13.16 0.57 0.02
N VAL A 153 14.33 0.34 0.63
CA VAL A 153 15.50 1.20 0.43
C VAL A 153 15.95 1.21 -1.02
N ILE A 154 15.95 0.05 -1.69
CA ILE A 154 16.32 -0.06 -3.11
C ILE A 154 15.35 0.72 -3.99
N ASN A 155 14.04 0.56 -3.81
CA ASN A 155 13.03 1.24 -4.62
C ASN A 155 12.98 2.74 -4.31
N PHE A 156 13.12 3.14 -3.05
CA PHE A 156 13.22 4.54 -2.64
C PHE A 156 14.40 5.25 -3.34
N LYS A 157 15.59 4.64 -3.32
CA LYS A 157 16.77 5.17 -4.03
C LYS A 157 16.51 5.28 -5.54
N LYS A 158 15.85 4.29 -6.12
CA LYS A 158 15.57 4.23 -7.56
C LYS A 158 14.56 5.29 -8.03
N TYR A 159 13.46 5.48 -7.29
CA TYR A 159 12.34 6.31 -7.73
C TYR A 159 12.36 7.73 -7.18
N ILE A 160 13.00 7.98 -6.03
CA ILE A 160 13.05 9.31 -5.41
C ILE A 160 14.42 9.95 -5.59
N LEU A 161 15.51 9.27 -5.20
CA LEU A 161 16.84 9.91 -5.18
C LEU A 161 17.47 10.07 -6.57
N ARG A 162 17.42 9.04 -7.43
CA ARG A 162 18.06 9.09 -8.76
C ARG A 162 17.46 10.16 -9.69
N PRO A 163 16.13 10.36 -9.78
CA PRO A 163 15.56 11.42 -10.60
C PRO A 163 15.97 12.82 -10.12
N ILE A 164 15.90 13.07 -8.81
CA ILE A 164 16.28 14.36 -8.22
C ILE A 164 17.76 14.66 -8.50
N ALA A 165 18.66 13.71 -8.23
CA ALA A 165 20.08 13.85 -8.51
C ALA A 165 20.38 14.11 -10.00
N SER A 166 19.62 13.49 -10.92
CA SER A 166 19.80 13.68 -12.36
C SER A 166 19.35 15.06 -12.86
N VAL A 167 18.33 15.66 -12.23
CA VAL A 167 17.84 17.02 -12.54
C VAL A 167 18.86 18.05 -12.07
N THR A 168 19.31 17.96 -10.81
CA THR A 168 20.31 18.87 -10.24
C THR A 168 21.63 18.82 -11.01
N ARG A 169 22.07 17.61 -11.43
CA ARG A 169 23.31 17.43 -12.19
C ARG A 169 23.20 17.97 -13.62
N ARG A 170 22.02 17.93 -14.25
CA ARG A 170 21.78 18.55 -15.56
C ARG A 170 21.83 20.07 -15.48
N GLN A 171 21.19 20.67 -14.47
CA GLN A 171 21.22 22.12 -14.24
C GLN A 171 22.64 22.63 -13.97
N ALA A 172 23.42 21.92 -13.13
CA ALA A 172 24.82 22.27 -12.87
C ALA A 172 25.71 22.20 -14.12
N LYS A 173 25.44 21.24 -15.03
CA LYS A 173 26.20 21.10 -16.29
C LYS A 173 25.82 22.18 -17.32
N GLN A 174 24.55 22.61 -17.35
CA GLN A 174 24.10 23.72 -18.20
C GLN A 174 24.67 25.06 -17.73
N ALA A 175 24.68 25.32 -16.42
CA ALA A 175 25.25 26.55 -15.86
C ALA A 175 26.77 26.67 -16.10
N ARG A 176 27.50 25.55 -16.10
CA ARG A 176 28.94 25.52 -16.41
C ARG A 176 29.29 25.55 -17.90
N GLY A 177 28.34 25.24 -18.78
CA GLY A 177 28.54 25.31 -20.24
C GLY A 177 28.14 26.65 -20.86
N GLN A 178 27.59 27.57 -20.05
CA GLN A 178 27.18 28.92 -20.43
C GLN A 178 28.11 30.01 -19.86
N ALA A 179 29.13 29.62 -19.09
CA ALA A 179 30.19 30.47 -18.56
C ALA A 179 31.51 30.13 -19.26
#